data_AF-A0A2T0TWS1-F1
#
_entry.id   AF-A0A2T0TWS1-F1
#
_cell.length_a   1.000
_cell.length_b   1.000
_cell.length_c   1.000
_cell.angle_alpha   90.00
_cell.angle_beta   90.00
_cell.angle_gamma   90.00
#
_symmetry.space_group_name_H-M   'P 1'
#
loop_
_entity.id
_entity.type
_entity.pdbx_description
1 polymer ?
#
loop_
_entity_poly.entity_id
_entity_poly.type
_entity_poly.pdbx_seq_one_letter_code
_entity_poly.pdbx_strand_id
1 'polypeptide(L)' 'MDGNGSAALVVRVWLEDGADSFRGRLTSIDTSPAAAGAGAATVALVSSPRDAVEAVRVWLAGFLGDAASTIDGDE' A
#
# COMPACT_ATOMS: atom_id res chain seq x y z
N MET A 1 -4.72 20.42 13.34
CA MET A 1 -5.78 19.71 12.58
C MET A 1 -5.34 18.27 12.54
N ASP A 2 -5.83 17.49 13.49
CA ASP A 2 -5.51 16.08 13.76
C ASP A 2 -6.06 15.22 12.62
N GLY A 3 -5.37 15.27 11.49
CA GLY A 3 -5.60 14.40 10.36
C GLY A 3 -5.16 13.00 10.75
N ASN A 4 -6.08 12.19 11.27
CA ASN A 4 -5.90 10.75 11.39
C ASN A 4 -5.78 10.21 9.95
N GLY A 5 -4.56 10.23 9.41
CA GLY A 5 -4.25 9.82 8.05
C GLY A 5 -4.80 8.42 7.83
N SER A 6 -5.66 8.27 6.83
CA SER A 6 -6.20 6.98 6.44
C SER A 6 -5.64 6.64 5.07
N ALA A 7 -5.15 5.42 4.93
CA ALA A 7 -4.66 4.89 3.66
C ALA A 7 -5.19 3.46 3.48
N ALA A 8 -5.39 3.08 2.23
CA ALA A 8 -5.81 1.74 1.86
C ALA A 8 -4.78 1.10 0.91
N LEU A 9 -4.60 -0.21 1.05
CA LEU A 9 -3.81 -1.02 0.13
C LEU A 9 -4.73 -2.05 -0.54
N VAL A 10 -4.77 -2.03 -1.87
CA VAL A 10 -5.49 -3.00 -2.68
C VAL A 10 -4.52 -4.03 -3.23
N VAL A 11 -4.77 -5.30 -2.92
CA VAL A 11 -4.01 -6.44 -3.46
C VAL A 11 -4.85 -7.12 -4.53
N ARG A 12 -4.36 -7.15 -5.77
CA ARG A 12 -4.99 -7.88 -6.87
C ARG A 12 -4.08 -9.02 -7.32
N VAL A 13 -4.57 -10.25 -7.18
CA VAL A 13 -3.85 -11.48 -7.57
C VAL A 13 -4.54 -12.08 -8.79
N TRP A 14 -3.75 -12.53 -9.75
CA TRP A 14 -4.20 -13.28 -10.91
C TRP A 14 -3.50 -14.64 -10.89
N LEU A 15 -4.31 -15.68 -11.10
CA LEU A 15 -3.84 -17.02 -11.40
C LEU A 15 -4.11 -17.20 -12.90
N GLU A 16 -3.06 -17.39 -13.69
CA GLU A 16 -3.22 -17.69 -15.12
C GLU A 16 -3.59 -19.16 -15.26
N ASP A 17 -4.65 -19.44 -16.02
CA ASP A 17 -5.12 -20.80 -16.25
C ASP A 17 -4.06 -21.59 -17.03
N GLY A 18 -3.59 -22.70 -16.47
CA GLY A 18 -2.55 -23.55 -17.08
C GLY A 18 -1.10 -23.22 -16.75
N ALA A 19 -0.82 -22.22 -15.89
CA ALA A 19 0.53 -21.95 -15.39
C ALA A 19 0.56 -21.94 -13.85
N ASP A 20 1.46 -22.71 -13.25
CA ASP A 20 1.83 -22.68 -11.81
C ASP A 20 2.43 -21.31 -11.37
N SER A 21 2.30 -20.26 -12.17
CA SER A 21 2.92 -18.96 -11.94
C SER A 21 1.94 -17.98 -11.30
N PHE A 22 2.26 -17.57 -10.08
CA PHE A 22 1.56 -16.52 -9.36
C PHE A 22 1.87 -15.14 -9.92
N ARG A 23 0.86 -14.28 -10.06
CA ARG A 23 1.06 -12.84 -10.32
C ARG A 23 0.19 -12.00 -9.41
N GLY A 24 0.77 -10.96 -8.82
CA GLY A 24 0.05 -9.99 -8.03
C GLY A 24 0.48 -8.55 -8.32
N ARG A 25 -0.44 -7.62 -8.10
CA ARG A 25 -0.18 -6.17 -8.12
C ARG A 25 -0.73 -5.57 -6.84
N LEU A 26 0.10 -4.77 -6.19
CA LEU A 26 -0.26 -4.00 -5.01
C LEU A 26 -0.40 -2.52 -5.40
N THR A 27 -1.46 -1.90 -4.91
CA THR A 27 -1.81 -0.53 -5.22
C THR A 27 -2.18 0.22 -3.94
N SER A 28 -1.46 1.29 -3.62
CA SER A 28 -1.84 2.17 -2.51
C SER A 28 -2.85 3.21 -2.98
N ILE A 29 -3.75 3.56 -2.06
CA ILE A 29 -4.78 4.58 -2.25
C ILE A 29 -4.73 5.47 -1.01
N ASP A 30 -4.45 6.74 -1.20
CA ASP A 30 -4.61 7.73 -0.14
C ASP A 30 -6.11 8.01 0.04
N THR A 31 -6.62 7.84 1.25
CA THR A 31 -8.03 8.07 1.57
C THR A 31 -8.23 9.33 2.41
N SER A 32 -7.16 10.12 2.63
CA SER A 32 -7.24 11.40 3.31
C SER A 32 -8.15 12.37 2.56
N PRO A 33 -9.01 13.14 3.27
CA PRO A 33 -9.82 14.19 2.66
C PRO A 33 -8.98 15.24 1.93
N ALA A 34 -7.75 15.50 2.40
CA ALA A 34 -6.80 16.42 1.78
C ALA A 34 -6.19 15.87 0.48
N ALA A 35 -6.24 14.55 0.30
CA ALA A 35 -5.76 13.83 -0.88
C ALA A 35 -6.91 13.40 -1.79
N ALA A 36 -8.12 13.95 -1.64
CA ALA A 36 -9.26 13.68 -2.52
C ALA A 36 -8.92 14.04 -3.98
N GLY A 37 -8.42 13.06 -4.73
CA GLY A 37 -7.88 13.22 -6.09
C GLY A 37 -6.54 12.52 -6.35
N ALA A 38 -5.83 12.06 -5.31
CA ALA A 38 -4.62 11.26 -5.43
C ALA A 38 -4.98 9.89 -6.04
N GLY A 39 -4.55 9.67 -7.29
CA GLY A 39 -4.80 8.42 -8.01
C GLY A 39 -4.15 7.21 -7.32
N ALA A 40 -4.73 6.04 -7.57
CA ALA A 40 -4.16 4.75 -7.19
C ALA A 40 -2.70 4.62 -7.68
N ALA A 41 -1.74 4.44 -6.77
CA ALA A 41 -0.33 4.26 -7.10
C ALA A 41 0.05 2.77 -7.02
N THR A 42 0.60 2.20 -8.10
CA THR A 42 1.14 0.84 -8.03
C THR A 42 2.44 0.86 -7.24
N VAL A 43 2.49 0.10 -6.14
CA VAL A 43 3.66 0.05 -5.25
C VAL A 43 4.48 -1.22 -5.43
N ALA A 44 3.88 -2.31 -5.93
CA ALA A 44 4.61 -3.54 -6.24
C ALA A 44 3.92 -4.40 -7.31
N LEU A 45 4.73 -5.11 -8.09
CA LEU A 45 4.34 -6.28 -8.89
C LEU A 45 5.09 -7.49 -8.33
N VAL A 46 4.40 -8.60 -8.12
CA VAL A 46 4.92 -9.77 -7.41
C VAL A 46 4.66 -11.05 -8.20
N SER A 47 5.66 -11.92 -8.26
CA SER A 47 5.61 -13.21 -8.99
C SER A 47 5.52 -14.42 -8.07
N SER A 48 5.48 -14.22 -6.75
CA SER A 48 5.25 -15.28 -5.77
C SER A 48 4.38 -14.81 -4.60
N PRO A 49 3.69 -15.72 -3.90
CA PRO A 49 2.95 -15.38 -2.68
C PRO A 49 3.84 -14.79 -1.59
N ARG A 50 5.11 -15.23 -1.50
CA ARG A 50 6.07 -14.71 -0.52
C ARG A 50 6.38 -13.25 -0.77
N ASP A 51 6.64 -12.87 -2.02
CA ASP A 51 6.94 -11.49 -2.39
C ASP A 51 5.76 -10.56 -2.11
N ALA A 52 4.52 -11.07 -2.27
CA ALA A 52 3.31 -10.33 -1.91
C ALA A 52 3.27 -9.99 -0.42
N VAL A 53 3.57 -10.96 0.46
CA VAL A 53 3.59 -10.77 1.91
C VAL A 53 4.68 -9.76 2.31
N GLU A 54 5.88 -9.87 1.74
CA GLU A 54 6.96 -8.93 2.03
C GLU A 54 6.63 -7.51 1.56
N ALA A 55 6.00 -7.36 0.39
CA ALA A 55 5.58 -6.04 -0.10
C ALA A 55 4.51 -5.39 0.79
N VAL A 56 3.56 -6.18 1.35
CA VAL A 56 2.61 -5.66 2.35
C VAL A 56 3.32 -5.20 3.62
N ARG A 57 4.31 -5.97 4.11
CA ARG A 57 5.08 -5.61 5.30
C ARG A 57 5.84 -4.29 5.13
N VAL A 58 6.50 -4.13 3.99
CA VAL A 58 7.23 -2.89 3.64
C VAL A 58 6.28 -1.71 3.57
N TRP A 59 5.12 -1.87 2.92
CA TRP A 59 4.12 -0.80 2.83
C TRP A 59 3.60 -0.37 4.21
N LEU A 60 3.26 -1.34 5.08
CA LEU A 60 2.82 -1.05 6.45
C LEU A 60 3.89 -0.34 7.27
N ALA A 61 5.16 -0.75 7.15
CA ALA A 61 6.27 -0.10 7.84
C ALA A 61 6.43 1.36 7.42
N GLY A 62 6.31 1.66 6.12
CA GLY A 62 6.33 3.03 5.62
C GLY A 62 5.16 3.86 6.14
N PHE A 63 3.94 3.34 6.05
CA PHE A 63 2.74 4.03 6.54
C PHE A 63 2.83 4.37 8.04
N LEU A 64 3.31 3.44 8.86
CA LEU A 64 3.50 3.66 10.29
C LEU A 64 4.64 4.63 10.61
N GLY A 65 5.71 4.65 9.80
CA GLY A 65 6.82 5.61 9.93
C GLY A 65 6.41 7.04 9.58
N ASP A 66 5.64 7.23 8.51
CA ASP A 66 5.11 8.54 8.11
C ASP A 66 4.11 9.08 9.14
N ALA A 67 3.30 8.20 9.74
CA ALA A 67 2.39 8.57 10.82
C ALA A 67 3.13 9.10 12.05
N ALA A 68 4.25 8.49 12.44
CA ALA A 68 5.09 8.99 13.54
C ALA A 68 5.70 10.36 13.21
N SER A 69 6.14 10.57 11.97
CA SER A 69 6.73 11.82 11.51
C SER A 69 5.74 13.01 11.52
N THR A 70 4.44 12.73 11.40
CA THR A 70 3.38 13.75 11.44
C THR A 70 3.08 14.21 12.88
N ILE A 71 3.26 13.33 13.87
CA ILE A 71 2.96 13.63 15.28
C ILE A 71 4.03 14.56 15.89
N ASP A 72 5.29 14.45 15.46
CA ASP A 72 6.41 15.27 15.96
C ASP A 72 6.49 16.69 15.34
N GLY A 73 5.57 17.07 14.47
CA GLY A 73 5.60 18.34 13.71
C GLY A 73 4.76 19.50 14.28
N ASP A 74 4.16 19.36 15.46
CA ASP A 74 3.30 20.39 16.09
C ASP A 74 4.01 20.99 17.33
N GLU A 75 5.02 21.84 17.11
CA GLU A 75 5.58 22.78 18.10
C GLU A 75 5.64 24.21 17.53
#